data_AF-A0A9E2Y2J8-F1
#
_entry.id   AF-A0A9E2Y2J8-F1
#
_cell.length_a   1.000
_cell.length_b   1.000
_cell.length_c   1.000
_cell.angle_alpha   90.00
_cell.angle_beta   90.00
_cell.angle_gamma   90.00
#
_symmetry.space_group_name_H-M   'P 1'
#
loop_
_entity.id
_entity.type
_entity.pdbx_description
1 polymer ?
#
loop_
_entity_poly.entity_id
_entity_poly.type
_entity_poly.pdbx_seq_one_letter_code
_entity_poly.pdbx_strand_id
1 'polypeptide(L)'
;MKQHHDNAYLEAALYSPVKQFLERQGYEVKGEVRGCDLVARRGEEPPVIVELKLRFNLLLVLQGIDRLAMTERVYLAVPRPERRARGGPLAPERPEIRKLCRR
;
A
#
# COMPACT_ATOMS: atom_id res chain seq x y z
N MET A 1 8.79 25.42 -0.13
CA MET A 1 7.36 25.30 -0.53
C MET A 1 7.09 24.37 -1.72
N LYS A 2 8.07 23.66 -2.34
CA LYS A 2 7.83 22.78 -3.50
C LYS A 2 7.63 21.29 -3.20
N GLN A 3 7.95 20.79 -2.00
CA GLN A 3 8.00 19.34 -1.73
C GLN A 3 6.63 18.66 -1.54
N HIS A 4 5.59 19.39 -1.10
CA HIS A 4 4.29 18.77 -0.78
C HIS A 4 3.43 18.48 -2.03
N HIS A 5 3.51 19.32 -3.07
CA HIS A 5 2.72 19.13 -4.29
C HIS A 5 3.23 17.94 -5.11
N ASP A 6 4.55 17.81 -5.26
CA ASP A 6 5.18 16.70 -6.01
C ASP A 6 4.91 15.34 -5.36
N ASN A 7 4.85 15.30 -4.02
CA ASN A 7 4.63 14.06 -3.28
C ASN A 7 3.20 13.53 -3.46
N ALA A 8 2.20 14.42 -3.52
CA ALA A 8 0.80 14.05 -3.76
C ALA A 8 0.59 13.50 -5.19
N TYR A 9 1.22 14.11 -6.20
CA TYR A 9 1.17 13.60 -7.58
C TYR A 9 1.83 12.21 -7.71
N LEU A 10 2.92 11.97 -7.00
CA LEU A 10 3.59 10.67 -6.98
C LEU A 10 2.79 9.60 -6.22
N GLU A 11 2.13 9.95 -5.11
CA GLU A 11 1.24 9.03 -4.39
C GLU A 11 0.02 8.67 -5.25
N ALA A 12 -0.60 9.64 -5.92
CA ALA A 12 -1.64 9.39 -6.91
C ALA A 12 -1.14 8.50 -8.07
N ALA A 13 0.13 8.61 -8.45
CA ALA A 13 0.73 7.73 -9.44
C ALA A 13 0.89 6.28 -8.96
N LEU A 14 0.93 5.99 -7.65
CA LEU A 14 0.87 4.60 -7.12
C LEU A 14 -0.53 4.00 -7.21
N TYR A 15 -1.57 4.82 -7.10
CA TYR A 15 -2.95 4.33 -7.06
C TYR A 15 -3.28 3.51 -8.32
N SER A 16 -3.00 4.07 -9.50
CA SER A 16 -3.32 3.46 -10.78
C SER A 16 -2.71 2.05 -10.98
N PRO A 17 -1.39 1.82 -10.82
CA PRO A 17 -0.82 0.49 -11.00
C PRO A 17 -1.33 -0.54 -9.98
N VAL A 18 -1.59 -0.14 -8.72
CA VAL A 18 -2.13 -1.03 -7.69
C VAL A 18 -3.59 -1.40 -7.98
N LYS A 19 -4.42 -0.41 -8.35
CA LYS A 19 -5.80 -0.63 -8.78
C LYS A 19 -5.86 -1.60 -9.96
N GLN A 20 -5.10 -1.33 -11.02
CA GLN A 20 -5.07 -2.20 -12.21
C GLN A 20 -4.59 -3.62 -11.89
N PHE A 21 -3.63 -3.78 -10.97
CA PHE A 21 -3.17 -5.09 -10.53
C PHE A 21 -4.29 -5.90 -9.86
N LEU A 22 -5.09 -5.28 -9.01
CA LEU A 22 -6.23 -5.92 -8.34
C LEU A 22 -7.39 -6.16 -9.31
N GLU A 23 -7.69 -5.21 -10.20
CA GLU A 23 -8.75 -5.36 -11.21
C GLU A 23 -8.47 -6.53 -12.17
N ARG A 24 -7.21 -6.73 -12.58
CA ARG A 24 -6.82 -7.92 -13.38
C ARG A 24 -7.04 -9.25 -12.67
N GLN A 25 -7.17 -9.25 -11.35
CA GLN A 25 -7.50 -10.43 -10.55
C GLN A 25 -9.01 -10.56 -10.27
N GLY A 26 -9.84 -9.73 -10.92
CA GLY A 26 -11.29 -9.76 -10.81
C GLY A 26 -11.86 -9.02 -9.60
N TYR A 27 -11.08 -8.13 -8.96
CA TYR A 27 -11.61 -7.28 -7.91
C TYR A 27 -12.27 -6.01 -8.48
N GLU A 28 -13.39 -5.60 -7.89
CA GLU A 28 -13.89 -4.21 -7.97
C GLU A 28 -13.11 -3.36 -6.96
N VAL A 29 -12.48 -2.28 -7.42
CA VAL A 29 -11.58 -1.46 -6.60
C VAL A 29 -12.14 -0.04 -6.46
N LYS A 30 -12.21 0.46 -5.22
CA LYS A 30 -12.58 1.84 -4.89
C LYS A 30 -11.47 2.52 -4.11
N GLY A 31 -11.25 3.80 -4.37
CA GLY A 31 -10.32 4.64 -3.62
C GLY A 31 -10.99 5.40 -2.49
N GLU A 32 -10.20 5.85 -1.51
CA GLU A 32 -10.59 6.78 -0.44
C GLU A 32 -11.82 6.34 0.39
N VAL A 33 -11.97 5.03 0.60
CA VAL A 33 -13.10 4.48 1.35
C VAL A 33 -12.78 4.52 2.84
N ARG A 34 -13.51 5.35 3.60
CA ARG A 34 -13.33 5.50 5.06
C ARG A 34 -11.87 5.77 5.47
N GLY A 35 -11.16 6.55 4.65
CA GLY A 35 -9.76 6.90 4.85
C GLY A 35 -8.76 5.81 4.46
N CYS A 36 -9.18 4.69 3.86
CA CYS A 36 -8.28 3.72 3.23
C CYS A 36 -7.93 4.18 1.82
N ASP A 37 -6.68 4.01 1.38
CA ASP A 37 -6.28 4.40 0.03
C ASP A 37 -6.97 3.55 -1.06
N LEU A 38 -7.00 2.22 -0.90
CA LEU A 38 -7.79 1.32 -1.74
C LEU A 38 -8.55 0.28 -0.92
N VAL A 39 -9.77 -0.01 -1.36
CA VAL A 39 -10.56 -1.16 -0.93
C VAL A 39 -10.98 -1.95 -2.16
N ALA A 40 -10.66 -3.23 -2.18
CA ALA A 40 -10.97 -4.13 -3.28
C ALA A 40 -11.88 -5.28 -2.82
N ARG A 41 -12.95 -5.56 -3.57
CA ARG A 41 -13.92 -6.63 -3.28
C ARG A 41 -14.08 -7.57 -4.47
N ARG A 42 -14.25 -8.86 -4.20
CA ARG A 42 -14.51 -9.89 -5.21
C ARG A 42 -15.55 -10.87 -4.67
N GLY A 43 -16.79 -10.73 -5.15
CA GLY A 43 -17.93 -11.48 -4.63
C GLY A 43 -18.06 -11.34 -3.11
N GLU A 44 -18.21 -12.48 -2.44
CA GLU A 44 -18.38 -12.58 -0.97
C GLU A 44 -17.05 -12.77 -0.22
N GLU A 45 -15.90 -12.69 -0.90
CA GLU A 45 -14.62 -12.77 -0.20
C GLU A 45 -14.40 -11.57 0.74
N PRO A 46 -13.63 -11.74 1.84
CA PRO A 46 -13.20 -10.63 2.68
C PRO A 46 -12.52 -9.54 1.84
N PRO A 47 -12.81 -8.26 2.10
CA PRO A 47 -12.23 -7.16 1.33
C PRO A 47 -10.71 -7.13 1.50
N VAL A 48 -10.02 -6.72 0.45
CA VAL A 48 -8.59 -6.41 0.48
C VAL A 48 -8.45 -4.91 0.69
N ILE A 49 -7.67 -4.50 1.69
CA ILE A 49 -7.33 -3.09 1.91
C ILE A 49 -5.87 -2.87 1.55
N VAL A 50 -5.58 -1.79 0.84
CA VAL A 50 -4.21 -1.39 0.52
C VAL A 50 -3.97 0.04 0.96
N GLU A 51 -2.90 0.26 1.73
CA GLU A 51 -2.37 1.59 2.08
C GLU A 51 -1.12 1.87 1.23
N LEU A 52 -0.98 3.11 0.75
CA LEU A 52 0.04 3.57 -0.19
C LEU A 52 0.98 4.57 0.46
N LYS A 53 2.29 4.38 0.30
CA LYS A 53 3.29 5.43 0.52
C LYS A 53 4.44 5.36 -0.47
N LEU A 54 5.06 6.51 -0.76
CA LEU A 54 6.28 6.51 -1.59
C LEU A 54 7.48 5.85 -0.93
N ARG A 55 7.46 5.71 0.40
CA ARG A 55 8.52 5.10 1.19
C ARG A 55 7.90 4.27 2.31
N PHE A 56 8.51 3.12 2.57
CA PHE A 56 8.18 2.33 3.75
C PHE A 56 8.62 3.08 5.01
N ASN A 57 7.72 3.25 5.96
CA ASN A 57 7.94 3.98 7.21
C ASN A 57 6.96 3.48 8.30
N LEU A 58 7.18 3.92 9.55
CA LEU A 58 6.35 3.49 10.68
C LEU A 58 4.88 3.92 10.55
N LEU A 59 4.59 5.10 9.98
CA LEU A 59 3.20 5.56 9.81
C LEU A 59 2.41 4.62 8.88
N LEU A 60 3.00 4.19 7.77
CA LEU A 60 2.38 3.22 6.86
C LEU A 60 2.08 1.89 7.58
N VAL A 61 2.98 1.44 8.47
CA VAL A 61 2.76 0.24 9.28
C VAL A 61 1.60 0.43 10.25
N LEU A 62 1.56 1.56 10.96
CA LEU A 62 0.48 1.86 11.91
C LEU A 62 -0.88 1.96 11.21
N GLN A 63 -0.95 2.61 10.05
CA GLN A 63 -2.15 2.62 9.21
C GLN A 63 -2.59 1.20 8.87
N GLY A 64 -1.67 0.34 8.44
CA GLY A 64 -1.96 -1.07 8.18
C GLY A 64 -2.52 -1.82 9.39
N ILE A 65 -1.94 -1.60 10.57
CA ILE A 65 -2.42 -2.19 11.83
C ILE A 65 -3.85 -1.73 12.13
N ASP A 66 -4.16 -0.44 11.97
CA ASP A 66 -5.50 0.09 12.19
C ASP A 66 -6.53 -0.57 11.24
N ARG A 67 -6.14 -0.89 10.01
CA ARG A 67 -7.01 -1.59 9.04
C ARG A 67 -7.30 -3.05 9.39
N LEU A 68 -6.50 -3.67 10.26
CA LEU A 68 -6.76 -5.05 10.71
C LEU A 68 -8.07 -5.17 11.49
N ALA A 69 -8.61 -4.06 12.03
CA ALA A 69 -9.94 -4.04 12.62
C ALA A 69 -11.07 -4.26 11.60
N MET A 70 -10.80 -4.11 10.29
CA MET A 70 -11.78 -4.24 9.21
C MET A 70 -11.65 -5.55 8.43
N THR A 71 -10.43 -6.04 8.23
CA THR A 71 -10.12 -7.26 7.47
C THR A 71 -8.72 -7.74 7.82
N GLU A 72 -8.47 -9.04 7.69
CA GLU A 72 -7.11 -9.58 7.81
C GLU A 72 -6.28 -9.42 6.52
N ARG A 73 -6.93 -9.07 5.39
CA ARG A 73 -6.29 -8.92 4.07
C ARG A 73 -5.82 -7.49 3.85
N VAL A 74 -4.82 -7.08 4.61
CA VAL A 74 -4.22 -5.73 4.53
C VAL A 74 -2.84 -5.80 3.88
N TYR A 75 -2.62 -4.97 2.87
CA TYR A 75 -1.34 -4.85 2.16
C TYR A 75 -0.81 -3.43 2.25
N LEU A 76 0.52 -3.31 2.34
CA LEU A 76 1.23 -2.04 2.31
C LEU A 76 1.96 -1.95 0.97
N ALA A 77 1.58 -1.01 0.12
CA ALA A 77 2.20 -0.84 -1.19
C ALA A 77 3.11 0.38 -1.22
N VAL A 78 4.34 0.13 -1.65
CA VAL A 78 5.38 1.13 -1.84
C VAL A 78 6.08 0.89 -3.17
N PRO A 79 6.64 1.92 -3.84
CA PRO A 79 7.45 1.72 -5.02
C PRO A 79 8.65 0.83 -4.71
N ARG A 80 9.07 0.06 -5.71
CA ARG A 80 10.35 -0.64 -5.61
C ARG A 80 11.46 0.41 -5.48
N PRO A 81 12.33 0.34 -4.45
CA PRO A 81 13.38 1.33 -4.28
C PRO A 81 14.32 1.35 -5.49
N GLU A 82 14.72 2.55 -5.90
CA GLU A 82 15.77 2.71 -6.91
C GLU A 82 17.07 2.07 -6.43
N ARG A 83 17.95 1.69 -7.37
CA ARG A 83 19.19 0.94 -7.07
C ARG A 83 20.03 1.56 -5.96
N ARG A 84 20.05 2.90 -5.86
CA ARG A 84 20.82 3.68 -4.88
C ARG A 84 20.20 3.71 -3.49
N ALA A 85 18.89 3.49 -3.38
CA ALA A 85 18.14 3.49 -2.13
C ALA A 85 17.87 2.07 -1.59
N ARG A 86 18.30 1.03 -2.33
CA ARG A 86 18.21 -0.37 -1.90
C ARG A 86 19.16 -0.65 -0.74
N GLY A 87 18.72 -1.52 0.17
CA GLY A 87 19.53 -1.95 1.32
C GLY A 87 19.52 -0.99 2.52
N GLY A 88 18.72 0.09 2.49
CA GLY A 88 18.48 0.91 3.67
C GLY A 88 17.81 0.12 4.82
N PRO A 89 17.88 0.61 6.07
CA PRO A 89 17.38 -0.13 7.24
C PRO A 89 15.92 -0.59 7.11
N LEU A 90 15.08 0.25 6.50
CA LEU A 90 13.64 0.04 6.30
C LEU A 90 13.29 -0.38 4.87
N ALA A 91 14.25 -0.91 4.10
CA ALA A 91 13.97 -1.29 2.71
C ALA A 91 13.00 -2.49 2.66
N PRO A 92 11.91 -2.42 1.87
CA PRO A 92 10.84 -3.43 1.85
C PRO A 92 11.29 -4.79 1.29
N GLU A 93 12.43 -4.86 0.60
CA GLU A 93 13.05 -6.11 0.18
C GLU A 93 13.73 -6.89 1.32
N ARG A 94 14.00 -6.26 2.46
CA ARG A 94 14.69 -6.91 3.58
C ARG A 94 13.83 -8.01 4.21
N PRO A 95 14.39 -9.19 4.50
CA PRO A 95 13.64 -10.29 5.12
C PRO A 95 12.97 -9.89 6.44
N GLU A 96 13.62 -9.06 7.26
CA GLU A 96 13.10 -8.61 8.54
C GLU A 96 11.84 -7.76 8.38
N ILE A 97 11.80 -6.90 7.36
CA ILE A 97 10.62 -6.09 7.03
C ILE A 97 9.52 -6.97 6.48
N ARG A 98 9.85 -7.93 5.59
CA ARG A 98 8.88 -8.88 5.05
C ARG A 98 8.25 -9.77 6.10
N LYS A 99 8.95 -10.09 7.19
CA LYS A 99 8.40 -10.85 8.33
C LYS A 99 7.26 -10.11 9.05
N LEU A 100 7.19 -8.78 8.93
CA LEU A 100 6.09 -7.98 9.48
C LEU A 100 4.79 -8.17 8.69
N CYS A 101 4.90 -8.56 7.41
CA CYS A 101 3.75 -8.81 6.55
C CYS A 101 3.33 -10.28 6.62
N ARG A 102 2.02 -10.53 6.58
CA ARG A 102 1.49 -11.89 6.37
C ARG A 102 1.89 -12.37 4.96
N ARG A 103 2.15 -13.67 4.82
CA ARG A 103 2.51 -14.30 3.54
C ARG A 103 1.26 -14.61 2.71
#